data_AF-A0A5C8JYH1-F1
#
_entry.id   AF-A0A5C8JYH1-F1
#
_cell.length_a   1.000
_cell.length_b   1.000
_cell.length_c   1.000
_cell.angle_alpha   90.00
_cell.angle_beta   90.00
_cell.angle_gamma   90.00
#
_symmetry.space_group_name_H-M   'P 1'
#
loop_
_entity.id
_entity.type
_entity.pdbx_description
1 polymer ?
#
loop_
_entity_poly.entity_id
_entity_poly.type
_entity_poly.pdbx_seq_one_letter_code
_entity_poly.pdbx_strand_id
1 'polypeptide(L)'
;MSIEWVNSAIDDLRAWGRARGVEVDADEVRLLCDYASDYLNVNKLADFTPATFDELLLSIYPRKVIAPPESAEETVAAGRTLVRYLQESGEVGDETAAAMRERLADIETRMPDALADTANFGMAKSLFSSIGPESLEQSIAIPSGEVPDLGEAPCDCPGCTPRPAVRPATPEELEAELRGVPLLAALDRGAVPYLEGLRAPGGPLGRWAAVVAHLMEGDTGGGVTGSAGVDEELYDLFDMLYRVQAPVPAEVIGEYLEELVEEEVDVPAVLARLAWCGLVRLTGDGAHPAAGLTPAAVWALREHYLALGLDAPQAPDLAEADARGLIEGLLDGVPAELAESDIDRWLAARSPEEAAAELFDAASGAPAVARGIAVTIVDRLGAGAEPAVRGGLDDPELRPHAIHWLISRGLPAPHLTHDELLWVSVDMLALAMPHAQEAPEIFAENMGASGPPAHLIEEMWQVDHPDVVEVLELLGRSLPDTTTAKAARKAAFKARSRAIR
;
A
#
# COMPACT_ATOMS: atom_id res chain seq x y z
N MET A 1 -4.83 0.47 -5.85
CA MET A 1 -5.14 -0.07 -7.20
C MET A 1 -6.58 -0.61 -7.33
N SER A 2 -7.42 -0.55 -6.28
CA SER A 2 -8.81 -1.02 -6.25
C SER A 2 -9.89 0.06 -6.47
N ILE A 3 -9.48 1.31 -6.71
CA ILE A 3 -10.31 2.50 -6.48
C ILE A 3 -11.40 2.73 -7.56
N GLU A 4 -11.21 2.31 -8.81
CA GLU A 4 -12.10 2.72 -9.92
C GLU A 4 -13.39 1.90 -10.06
N TRP A 5 -13.34 0.56 -9.96
CA TRP A 5 -14.58 -0.23 -9.95
C TRP A 5 -15.44 0.11 -8.73
N VAL A 6 -14.77 0.42 -7.60
CA VAL A 6 -15.44 0.90 -6.39
C VAL A 6 -16.09 2.26 -6.66
N ASN A 7 -15.40 3.21 -7.29
CA ASN A 7 -16.00 4.49 -7.68
C ASN A 7 -17.27 4.30 -8.53
N SER A 8 -17.20 3.48 -9.58
CA SER A 8 -18.34 3.21 -10.46
C SER A 8 -19.48 2.53 -9.71
N ALA A 9 -19.16 1.50 -8.91
CA ALA A 9 -20.15 0.79 -8.10
C ALA A 9 -20.86 1.72 -7.10
N ILE A 10 -20.14 2.67 -6.51
CA ILE A 10 -20.70 3.62 -5.56
C ILE A 10 -21.55 4.67 -6.26
N ASP A 11 -21.17 5.15 -7.43
CA ASP A 11 -21.98 6.08 -8.20
C ASP A 11 -23.28 5.43 -8.71
N ASP A 12 -23.21 4.18 -9.16
CA ASP A 12 -24.37 3.39 -9.55
C ASP A 12 -25.27 3.05 -8.36
N LEU A 13 -24.69 2.71 -7.21
CA LEU A 13 -25.41 2.50 -5.96
C LEU A 13 -26.14 3.77 -5.52
N ARG A 14 -25.48 4.93 -5.60
CA ARG A 14 -26.09 6.24 -5.31
C ARG A 14 -27.23 6.54 -6.28
N ALA A 15 -27.05 6.26 -7.58
CA ALA A 15 -28.11 6.42 -8.58
C ALA A 15 -29.30 5.50 -8.33
N TRP A 16 -29.04 4.23 -8.02
CA TRP A 16 -30.04 3.24 -7.66
C TRP A 16 -30.81 3.63 -6.39
N GLY A 17 -30.11 4.14 -5.37
CA GLY A 17 -30.70 4.62 -4.12
C GLY A 17 -31.64 5.80 -4.34
N ARG A 18 -31.20 6.81 -5.10
CA ARG A 18 -32.03 7.96 -5.51
C ARG A 18 -33.30 7.53 -6.25
N ALA A 19 -33.20 6.57 -7.16
CA ALA A 19 -34.33 6.09 -7.94
C ALA A 19 -35.40 5.39 -7.08
N ARG A 20 -35.04 4.90 -5.88
CA ARG A 20 -35.90 4.10 -5.00
C ARG A 20 -36.28 4.79 -3.70
N GLY A 21 -35.79 6.00 -3.47
CA GLY A 21 -35.99 6.71 -2.20
C GLY A 21 -35.34 5.96 -1.03
N VAL A 22 -34.24 5.26 -1.30
CA VAL A 22 -33.42 4.58 -0.28
C VAL A 22 -32.28 5.50 0.09
N GLU A 23 -32.12 5.76 1.38
CA GLU A 23 -30.93 6.38 1.93
C GLU A 23 -29.79 5.36 1.89
N VAL A 24 -28.69 5.73 1.23
CA VAL A 24 -27.52 4.88 1.02
C VAL A 24 -26.37 5.52 1.76
N ASP A 25 -25.77 4.78 2.69
CA ASP A 25 -24.48 5.11 3.25
C ASP A 25 -23.38 4.75 2.24
N ALA A 26 -23.14 5.66 1.31
CA ALA A 26 -22.23 5.42 0.20
C ALA A 26 -20.77 5.34 0.65
N ASP A 27 -20.42 6.01 1.74
CA ASP A 27 -19.05 6.07 2.23
C ASP A 27 -18.72 4.77 2.98
N GLU A 28 -19.66 4.24 3.77
CA GLU A 28 -19.50 2.93 4.41
C GLU A 28 -19.49 1.78 3.40
N VAL A 29 -20.36 1.80 2.38
CA VAL A 29 -20.34 0.78 1.33
C VAL A 29 -19.05 0.84 0.50
N ARG A 30 -18.52 2.06 0.27
CA ARG A 30 -17.23 2.23 -0.40
C ARG A 30 -16.13 1.55 0.40
N LEU A 31 -16.09 1.80 1.69
CA LEU A 31 -15.12 1.20 2.61
C LEU A 31 -15.14 -0.33 2.54
N LEU A 32 -16.33 -0.95 2.56
CA LEU A 32 -16.47 -2.40 2.42
C LEU A 32 -15.92 -2.92 1.09
N CYS A 33 -16.18 -2.21 -0.01
CA CYS A 33 -15.71 -2.58 -1.34
C CYS A 33 -14.19 -2.41 -1.47
N ASP A 34 -13.61 -1.33 -0.95
CA ASP A 34 -12.16 -1.09 -0.95
C ASP A 34 -11.43 -2.24 -0.23
N TYR A 35 -11.87 -2.60 0.99
CA TYR A 35 -11.27 -3.70 1.74
C TYR A 35 -11.50 -5.09 1.12
N ALA A 36 -12.68 -5.33 0.55
CA ALA A 36 -12.93 -6.58 -0.16
C ALA A 36 -12.00 -6.71 -1.37
N SER A 37 -11.71 -5.60 -2.05
CA SER A 37 -10.81 -5.59 -3.19
C SER A 37 -9.36 -5.84 -2.78
N ASP A 38 -8.88 -5.09 -1.79
CA ASP A 38 -7.48 -5.12 -1.38
C ASP A 38 -7.09 -6.45 -0.73
N TYR A 39 -8.03 -7.14 -0.07
CA TYR A 39 -7.71 -8.30 0.77
C TYR A 39 -8.41 -9.61 0.39
N LEU A 40 -9.53 -9.56 -0.33
CA LEU A 40 -10.35 -10.76 -0.62
C LEU A 40 -10.44 -11.10 -2.10
N ASN A 41 -9.61 -10.46 -2.95
CA ASN A 41 -9.61 -10.63 -4.40
C ASN A 41 -10.99 -10.36 -5.03
N VAL A 42 -11.77 -9.42 -4.46
CA VAL A 42 -13.03 -8.95 -5.05
C VAL A 42 -12.70 -7.86 -6.07
N ASN A 43 -12.81 -8.17 -7.35
CA ASN A 43 -12.42 -7.24 -8.41
C ASN A 43 -13.63 -6.58 -9.09
N LYS A 44 -14.85 -7.00 -8.74
CA LYS A 44 -16.13 -6.48 -9.23
C LYS A 44 -17.28 -6.90 -8.31
N LEU A 45 -18.43 -6.25 -8.48
CA LEU A 45 -19.65 -6.50 -7.70
C LEU A 45 -20.11 -7.98 -7.71
N ALA A 46 -20.03 -8.65 -8.85
CA ALA A 46 -20.41 -10.06 -8.98
C ALA A 46 -19.49 -11.05 -8.21
N ASP A 47 -18.30 -10.61 -7.76
CA ASP A 47 -17.37 -11.48 -7.02
C ASP A 47 -17.72 -11.59 -5.53
N PHE A 48 -18.65 -10.77 -5.03
CA PHE A 48 -19.12 -10.90 -3.66
C PHE A 48 -19.75 -12.28 -3.45
N THR A 49 -19.42 -12.89 -2.32
CA THR A 49 -20.02 -14.17 -1.87
C THR A 49 -20.43 -14.06 -0.41
N PRO A 50 -21.23 -15.00 0.12
CA PRO A 50 -21.51 -15.04 1.56
C PRO A 50 -20.23 -15.12 2.41
N ALA A 51 -19.21 -15.87 1.95
CA ALA A 51 -17.93 -16.00 2.63
C ALA A 51 -17.12 -14.70 2.64
N THR A 52 -17.29 -13.86 1.62
CA THR A 52 -16.68 -12.53 1.56
C THR A 52 -17.12 -11.69 2.76
N PHE A 53 -18.40 -11.67 3.11
CA PHE A 53 -18.90 -10.90 4.25
C PHE A 53 -18.42 -11.44 5.60
N ASP A 54 -18.27 -12.77 5.74
CA ASP A 54 -17.73 -13.37 6.95
C ASP A 54 -16.29 -12.91 7.22
N GLU A 55 -15.40 -13.04 6.22
CA GLU A 55 -14.00 -12.64 6.37
C GLU A 55 -13.85 -11.11 6.44
N LEU A 56 -14.62 -10.38 5.62
CA LEU A 56 -14.58 -8.93 5.59
C LEU A 56 -15.02 -8.33 6.93
N LEU A 57 -16.19 -8.69 7.45
CA LEU A 57 -16.81 -8.00 8.59
C LEU A 57 -16.37 -8.55 9.95
N LEU A 58 -15.88 -9.79 10.02
CA LEU A 58 -15.45 -10.40 11.29
C LEU A 58 -13.94 -10.50 11.46
N SER A 59 -13.15 -10.31 10.40
CA SER A 59 -11.68 -10.42 10.43
C SER A 59 -11.00 -9.15 9.94
N ILE A 60 -11.23 -8.74 8.69
CA ILE A 60 -10.50 -7.60 8.08
C ILE A 60 -10.97 -6.25 8.64
N TYR A 61 -12.28 -6.02 8.66
CA TYR A 61 -12.87 -4.74 9.06
C TYR A 61 -12.53 -4.40 10.52
N PRO A 62 -12.68 -5.29 11.52
CA PRO A 62 -12.28 -4.98 12.90
C PRO A 62 -10.80 -4.63 13.07
N ARG A 63 -9.93 -5.21 12.22
CA ARG A 63 -8.47 -5.00 12.20
C ARG A 63 -8.04 -3.70 11.54
N LYS A 64 -8.74 -3.30 10.48
CA LYS A 64 -8.32 -2.20 9.60
C LYS A 64 -9.14 -0.92 9.76
N VAL A 65 -10.41 -1.04 10.15
CA VAL A 65 -11.33 0.09 10.30
C VAL A 65 -11.54 0.42 11.77
N ILE A 66 -11.49 1.69 12.11
CA ILE A 66 -11.69 2.16 13.48
C ILE A 66 -13.16 2.54 13.67
N ALA A 67 -13.91 1.57 14.19
CA ALA A 67 -15.34 1.65 14.42
C ALA A 67 -15.64 1.14 15.85
N PRO A 68 -16.45 1.85 16.65
CA PRO A 68 -16.84 1.38 17.97
C PRO A 68 -17.89 0.26 17.85
N PRO A 69 -18.02 -0.65 18.84
CA PRO A 69 -18.96 -1.79 18.75
C PRO A 69 -20.41 -1.39 18.47
N GLU A 70 -20.84 -0.22 18.92
CA GLU A 70 -22.17 0.33 18.67
C GLU A 70 -22.45 0.69 17.20
N SER A 71 -21.42 0.91 16.37
CA SER A 71 -21.62 1.19 14.94
C SER A 71 -21.78 -0.08 14.08
N ALA A 72 -21.67 -1.27 14.69
CA ALA A 72 -21.84 -2.55 13.98
C ALA A 72 -23.18 -2.65 13.24
N GLU A 73 -24.26 -2.12 13.83
CA GLU A 73 -25.59 -2.13 13.21
C GLU A 73 -25.61 -1.32 11.91
N GLU A 74 -24.96 -0.15 11.90
CA GLU A 74 -24.87 0.74 10.74
C GLU A 74 -24.02 0.09 9.63
N THR A 75 -22.87 -0.48 9.96
CA THR A 75 -22.01 -1.18 9.00
C THR A 75 -22.72 -2.40 8.38
N VAL A 76 -23.43 -3.20 9.19
CA VAL A 76 -24.19 -4.35 8.68
C VAL A 76 -25.38 -3.88 7.84
N ALA A 77 -26.02 -2.75 8.19
CA ALA A 77 -27.06 -2.14 7.38
C ALA A 77 -26.55 -1.65 6.01
N ALA A 78 -25.34 -1.09 5.96
CA ALA A 78 -24.64 -0.76 4.72
C ALA A 78 -24.41 -2.03 3.87
N GLY A 79 -23.89 -3.11 4.47
CA GLY A 79 -23.74 -4.41 3.82
C GLY A 79 -25.06 -4.98 3.27
N ARG A 80 -26.18 -4.84 4.00
CA ARG A 80 -27.52 -5.25 3.52
C ARG A 80 -27.99 -4.40 2.34
N THR A 81 -27.68 -3.11 2.35
CA THR A 81 -27.99 -2.20 1.25
C THR A 81 -27.20 -2.57 0.00
N LEU A 82 -25.92 -2.91 0.15
CA LEU A 82 -25.09 -3.45 -0.92
C LEU A 82 -25.69 -4.74 -1.49
N VAL A 83 -26.02 -5.73 -0.66
CA VAL A 83 -26.61 -7.01 -1.13
C VAL A 83 -27.94 -6.81 -1.87
N ARG A 84 -28.78 -5.89 -1.39
CA ARG A 84 -30.02 -5.55 -2.09
C ARG A 84 -29.74 -4.92 -3.46
N TYR A 85 -28.76 -4.02 -3.53
CA TYR A 85 -28.33 -3.45 -4.80
C TYR A 85 -27.78 -4.52 -5.75
N LEU A 86 -26.90 -5.41 -5.28
CA LEU A 86 -26.34 -6.53 -6.07
C LEU A 86 -27.45 -7.41 -6.65
N GLN A 87 -28.48 -7.71 -5.86
CA GLN A 87 -29.62 -8.53 -6.30
C GLN A 87 -30.44 -7.81 -7.37
N GLU A 88 -30.79 -6.55 -7.15
CA GLU A 88 -31.69 -5.81 -8.04
C GLU A 88 -31.03 -5.30 -9.32
N SER A 89 -29.72 -5.08 -9.30
CA SER A 89 -28.91 -4.78 -10.48
C SER A 89 -28.64 -6.02 -11.34
N GLY A 90 -28.84 -7.22 -10.79
CA GLY A 90 -28.58 -8.48 -11.48
C GLY A 90 -27.13 -8.96 -11.41
N GLU A 91 -26.29 -8.32 -10.59
CA GLU A 91 -24.90 -8.71 -10.36
C GLU A 91 -24.79 -10.09 -9.68
N VAL A 92 -25.79 -10.45 -8.86
CA VAL A 92 -25.88 -11.76 -8.21
C VAL A 92 -27.29 -12.35 -8.31
N GLY A 93 -27.38 -13.69 -8.32
CA GLY A 93 -28.67 -14.40 -8.36
C GLY A 93 -29.42 -14.35 -7.02
N ASP A 94 -30.74 -14.57 -7.07
CA ASP A 94 -31.63 -14.53 -5.90
C ASP A 94 -31.20 -15.48 -4.76
N GLU A 95 -30.70 -16.67 -5.10
CA GLU A 95 -30.23 -17.67 -4.14
C GLU A 95 -28.96 -17.18 -3.41
N THR A 96 -28.02 -16.59 -4.15
CA THR A 96 -26.77 -16.03 -3.60
C THR A 96 -27.05 -14.82 -2.72
N ALA A 97 -27.92 -13.91 -3.18
CA ALA A 97 -28.35 -12.76 -2.38
C ALA A 97 -29.07 -13.17 -1.10
N ALA A 98 -29.89 -14.23 -1.14
CA ALA A 98 -30.54 -14.77 0.05
C ALA A 98 -29.52 -15.32 1.05
N ALA A 99 -28.51 -16.06 0.59
CA ALA A 99 -27.44 -16.59 1.42
C ALA A 99 -26.59 -15.47 2.05
N MET A 100 -26.27 -14.41 1.30
CA MET A 100 -25.58 -13.22 1.83
C MET A 100 -26.39 -12.50 2.91
N ARG A 101 -27.71 -12.34 2.69
CA ARG A 101 -28.61 -11.74 3.70
C ARG A 101 -28.69 -12.58 4.97
N GLU A 102 -28.72 -13.91 4.85
CA GLU A 102 -28.68 -14.81 6.00
C GLU A 102 -27.35 -14.70 6.76
N ARG A 103 -26.21 -14.64 6.07
CA ARG A 103 -24.91 -14.41 6.72
C ARG A 103 -24.83 -13.05 7.40
N LEU A 104 -25.29 -11.97 6.76
CA LEU A 104 -25.33 -10.64 7.38
C LEU A 104 -26.21 -10.60 8.63
N ALA A 105 -27.29 -11.40 8.68
CA ALA A 105 -28.10 -11.53 9.91
C ALA A 105 -27.36 -12.26 11.04
N ASP A 106 -26.53 -13.26 10.74
CA ASP A 106 -25.66 -13.89 11.73
C ASP A 106 -24.53 -12.95 12.17
N ILE A 107 -23.88 -12.27 11.21
CA ILE A 107 -22.78 -11.33 11.45
C ILE A 107 -23.23 -10.17 12.35
N GLU A 108 -24.45 -9.65 12.18
CA GLU A 108 -25.02 -8.60 13.05
C GLU A 108 -24.91 -8.93 14.54
N THR A 109 -25.07 -10.21 14.91
CA THR A 109 -24.99 -10.65 16.31
C THR A 109 -23.57 -10.83 16.82
N ARG A 110 -22.58 -10.94 15.91
CA ARG A 110 -21.18 -11.29 16.21
C ARG A 110 -20.21 -10.13 16.00
N MET A 111 -20.58 -9.19 15.14
CA MET A 111 -19.75 -8.05 14.77
C MET A 111 -19.48 -7.10 15.95
N PRO A 112 -20.44 -6.81 16.87
CA PRO A 112 -20.12 -6.03 18.06
C PRO A 112 -19.03 -6.68 18.91
N ASP A 113 -19.09 -8.01 19.09
CA ASP A 113 -18.06 -8.75 19.82
C ASP A 113 -16.73 -8.73 19.07
N ALA A 114 -16.75 -8.89 17.75
CA ALA A 114 -15.54 -8.81 16.91
C ALA A 114 -14.90 -7.41 16.91
N LEU A 115 -15.71 -6.35 16.95
CA LEU A 115 -15.29 -4.96 17.08
C LEU A 115 -14.88 -4.58 18.50
N ALA A 116 -15.35 -5.31 19.53
CA ALA A 116 -14.94 -5.14 20.92
C ALA A 116 -13.72 -5.99 21.28
N ASP A 117 -13.41 -7.00 20.47
CA ASP A 117 -12.30 -7.92 20.68
C ASP A 117 -10.96 -7.23 20.38
N THR A 118 -10.24 -6.90 21.46
CA THR A 118 -8.91 -6.29 21.41
C THR A 118 -7.87 -7.17 20.71
N ALA A 119 -8.13 -8.47 20.54
CA ALA A 119 -7.27 -9.38 19.77
C ALA A 119 -7.35 -9.17 18.25
N ASN A 120 -8.40 -8.49 17.77
CA ASN A 120 -8.58 -8.14 16.36
C ASN A 120 -8.22 -6.68 16.08
N PHE A 121 -7.60 -5.95 17.01
CA PHE A 121 -7.12 -4.60 16.76
C PHE A 121 -5.66 -4.62 16.31
N GLY A 122 -5.35 -3.92 15.21
CA GLY A 122 -3.96 -3.51 14.96
C GLY A 122 -3.43 -2.66 16.12
N MET A 123 -2.12 -2.69 16.36
CA MET A 123 -1.51 -2.12 17.58
C MET A 123 -1.91 -0.67 17.90
N ALA A 124 -2.11 0.18 16.89
CA ALA A 124 -2.57 1.55 17.08
C ALA A 124 -3.97 1.62 17.74
N LYS A 125 -4.91 0.78 17.29
CA LYS A 125 -6.32 0.82 17.75
C LYS A 125 -6.50 0.23 19.15
N SER A 126 -5.68 -0.75 19.55
CA SER A 126 -5.74 -1.35 20.89
C SER A 126 -5.22 -0.42 22.01
N LEU A 127 -4.35 0.54 21.69
CA LEU A 127 -3.84 1.49 22.67
C LEU A 127 -4.80 2.67 22.91
N PHE A 128 -5.49 3.14 21.86
CA PHE A 128 -6.32 4.35 21.94
C PHE A 128 -7.78 4.12 22.39
N SER A 129 -8.31 2.90 22.32
CA SER A 129 -9.68 2.58 22.80
C SER A 129 -9.84 2.58 24.32
N SER A 130 -8.74 2.67 25.08
CA SER A 130 -8.72 2.59 26.54
C SER A 130 -9.09 3.89 27.27
N ILE A 131 -9.42 4.98 26.56
CA ILE A 131 -9.55 6.33 27.15
C ILE A 131 -10.88 6.98 26.74
N GLY A 132 -11.78 7.18 27.72
CA GLY A 132 -13.14 7.67 27.53
C GLY A 132 -13.29 9.19 27.31
N PRO A 133 -14.46 9.66 26.84
CA PRO A 133 -14.62 10.95 26.18
C PRO A 133 -15.35 11.99 27.06
N GLU A 134 -14.64 12.91 27.71
CA GLU A 134 -15.27 14.13 28.23
C GLU A 134 -14.34 15.35 28.13
N SER A 135 -14.90 16.45 27.59
CA SER A 135 -14.46 17.86 27.72
C SER A 135 -13.70 18.48 26.54
N LEU A 136 -14.48 18.97 25.56
CA LEU A 136 -14.08 19.94 24.55
C LEU A 136 -14.58 21.35 24.93
N GLU A 137 -13.81 22.38 24.56
CA GLU A 137 -14.23 23.69 24.02
C GLU A 137 -13.39 24.88 24.56
N GLN A 138 -12.60 25.52 23.67
CA GLN A 138 -12.66 26.96 23.36
C GLN A 138 -11.55 27.40 22.39
N SER A 139 -11.95 28.08 21.31
CA SER A 139 -11.13 28.51 20.17
C SER A 139 -10.74 30.00 20.21
N ILE A 140 -9.48 30.32 19.83
CA ILE A 140 -9.02 31.68 19.46
C ILE A 140 -7.96 31.57 18.34
N ALA A 141 -8.07 32.43 17.34
CA ALA A 141 -7.32 32.46 16.08
C ALA A 141 -5.85 32.95 16.17
N ILE A 142 -4.99 32.48 15.23
CA ILE A 142 -3.57 32.87 15.06
C ILE A 142 -3.23 33.01 13.54
N PRO A 143 -2.35 33.94 13.10
CA PRO A 143 -1.87 34.06 11.72
C PRO A 143 -0.62 33.22 11.38
N SER A 144 -0.41 32.98 10.08
CA SER A 144 0.58 32.11 9.42
C SER A 144 2.00 32.71 9.29
N GLY A 145 3.01 31.83 9.18
CA GLY A 145 4.40 32.18 8.82
C GLY A 145 5.10 31.04 8.08
N GLU A 146 5.88 31.40 7.05
CA GLU A 146 6.49 30.58 5.99
C GLU A 146 7.78 29.82 6.38
N VAL A 147 8.13 28.83 5.54
CA VAL A 147 9.25 27.87 5.66
C VAL A 147 10.47 28.33 4.84
N PRO A 148 11.73 28.07 5.26
CA PRO A 148 12.93 28.46 4.49
C PRO A 148 13.55 27.35 3.62
N ASP A 149 14.30 27.89 2.66
CA ASP A 149 14.97 27.38 1.45
C ASP A 149 16.12 26.35 1.67
N LEU A 150 16.16 25.31 0.84
CA LEU A 150 17.20 24.27 0.78
C LEU A 150 17.96 24.39 -0.55
N GLY A 151 19.30 24.40 -0.46
CA GLY A 151 20.22 24.80 -1.53
C GLY A 151 20.32 23.89 -2.76
N GLU A 152 21.22 24.31 -3.66
CA GLU A 152 21.33 23.94 -5.09
C GLU A 152 21.22 22.44 -5.42
N ALA A 153 20.27 22.13 -6.30
CA ALA A 153 19.91 20.80 -6.76
C ALA A 153 21.02 20.14 -7.61
N PRO A 154 21.15 18.79 -7.54
CA PRO A 154 21.96 18.02 -8.48
C PRO A 154 21.42 18.16 -9.92
N CYS A 155 22.28 17.82 -10.89
CA CYS A 155 21.98 17.93 -12.32
C CYS A 155 20.75 17.10 -12.72
N ASP A 156 19.64 17.77 -13.04
CA ASP A 156 18.32 17.19 -13.40
C ASP A 156 18.25 16.65 -14.85
N CYS A 157 19.39 16.24 -15.44
CA CYS A 157 19.38 15.69 -16.79
C CYS A 157 18.82 14.24 -16.76
N PRO A 158 17.93 13.82 -17.69
CA PRO A 158 17.37 12.46 -17.72
C PRO A 158 18.40 11.32 -17.78
N GLY A 159 19.61 11.60 -18.27
CA GLY A 159 20.75 10.67 -18.27
C GLY A 159 21.61 10.67 -16.99
N CYS A 160 21.35 11.59 -16.07
CA CYS A 160 22.12 11.82 -14.84
C CYS A 160 21.42 11.23 -13.61
N THR A 161 20.09 11.06 -13.66
CA THR A 161 19.29 10.46 -12.59
C THR A 161 19.33 8.93 -12.69
N PRO A 162 19.81 8.21 -11.66
CA PRO A 162 19.74 6.75 -11.62
C PRO A 162 18.31 6.27 -11.89
N ARG A 163 18.17 5.17 -12.62
CA ARG A 163 16.87 4.50 -12.75
C ARG A 163 16.54 3.82 -11.42
N PRO A 164 15.25 3.69 -11.06
CA PRO A 164 14.91 3.04 -9.81
C PRO A 164 15.34 1.57 -9.87
N ALA A 165 15.66 1.02 -8.70
CA ALA A 165 15.98 -0.38 -8.59
C ALA A 165 14.75 -1.23 -8.92
N VAL A 166 14.94 -2.26 -9.73
CA VAL A 166 13.88 -3.22 -10.07
C VAL A 166 14.28 -4.61 -9.60
N ARG A 167 13.30 -5.48 -9.33
CA ARG A 167 13.55 -6.91 -9.12
C ARG A 167 13.14 -7.68 -10.38
N PRO A 168 14.07 -8.03 -11.27
CA PRO A 168 13.73 -8.83 -12.44
C PRO A 168 13.23 -10.21 -12.01
N ALA A 169 12.24 -10.73 -12.71
CA ALA A 169 11.82 -12.12 -12.54
C ALA A 169 12.96 -13.09 -12.88
N THR A 170 12.87 -14.31 -12.37
CA THR A 170 13.91 -15.32 -12.60
C THR A 170 13.98 -15.69 -14.08
N PRO A 171 15.14 -16.15 -14.59
CA PRO A 171 15.26 -16.61 -15.98
C PRO A 171 14.19 -17.64 -16.39
N GLU A 172 13.80 -18.53 -15.47
CA GLU A 172 12.78 -19.55 -15.73
C GLU A 172 11.37 -18.95 -15.91
N GLU A 173 11.00 -17.98 -15.06
CA GLU A 173 9.72 -17.25 -15.16
C GLU A 173 9.68 -16.41 -16.44
N LEU A 174 10.77 -15.72 -16.75
CA LEU A 174 10.90 -14.94 -17.97
C LEU A 174 10.78 -15.83 -19.21
N GLU A 175 11.47 -16.96 -19.26
CA GLU A 175 11.34 -17.91 -20.36
C GLU A 175 9.93 -18.52 -20.46
N ALA A 176 9.24 -18.70 -19.34
CA ALA A 176 7.86 -19.14 -19.33
C ALA A 176 6.90 -18.09 -19.91
N GLU A 177 7.08 -16.82 -19.55
CA GLU A 177 6.33 -15.69 -20.08
C GLU A 177 6.57 -15.52 -21.59
N LEU A 178 7.83 -15.55 -22.03
CA LEU A 178 8.22 -15.35 -23.42
C LEU A 178 7.63 -16.41 -24.37
N ARG A 179 7.35 -17.63 -23.89
CA ARG A 179 6.64 -18.66 -24.68
C ARG A 179 5.24 -18.23 -25.09
N GLY A 180 4.61 -17.32 -24.34
CA GLY A 180 3.29 -16.79 -24.61
C GLY A 180 3.27 -15.55 -25.51
N VAL A 181 4.42 -14.92 -25.79
CA VAL A 181 4.48 -13.62 -26.48
C VAL A 181 4.18 -13.76 -27.98
N PRO A 182 3.06 -13.18 -28.47
CA PRO A 182 2.65 -13.31 -29.88
C PRO A 182 3.67 -12.75 -30.88
N LEU A 183 4.35 -11.66 -30.54
CA LEU A 183 5.38 -11.03 -31.37
C LEU A 183 6.53 -11.98 -31.69
N LEU A 184 7.02 -12.74 -30.72
CA LEU A 184 8.11 -13.71 -30.95
C LEU A 184 7.68 -14.82 -31.90
N ALA A 185 6.45 -15.34 -31.74
CA ALA A 185 5.89 -16.33 -32.65
C ALA A 185 5.67 -15.75 -34.06
N ALA A 186 5.29 -14.48 -34.17
CA ALA A 186 5.16 -13.77 -35.45
C ALA A 186 6.52 -13.55 -36.13
N LEU A 187 7.56 -13.23 -35.35
CA LEU A 187 8.94 -13.09 -35.81
C LEU A 187 9.46 -14.41 -36.38
N ASP A 188 9.20 -15.54 -35.73
CA ASP A 188 9.57 -16.87 -36.23
C ASP A 188 8.93 -17.18 -37.58
N ARG A 189 7.68 -16.77 -37.77
CA ARG A 189 6.94 -16.91 -39.04
C ARG A 189 7.32 -15.86 -40.09
N GLY A 190 8.04 -14.81 -39.71
CA GLY A 190 8.36 -13.69 -40.58
C GLY A 190 7.23 -12.74 -40.88
N ALA A 191 6.27 -12.64 -39.97
CA ALA A 191 5.13 -11.74 -40.08
C ALA A 191 5.41 -10.32 -39.56
N VAL A 192 6.63 -10.03 -39.09
CA VAL A 192 7.07 -8.71 -38.61
C VAL A 192 8.35 -8.27 -39.33
N PRO A 193 8.22 -7.62 -40.51
CA PRO A 193 9.37 -7.26 -41.35
C PRO A 193 10.37 -6.32 -40.67
N TYR A 194 9.90 -5.42 -39.79
CA TYR A 194 10.75 -4.49 -39.05
C TYR A 194 11.72 -5.20 -38.08
N LEU A 195 11.49 -6.48 -37.75
CA LEU A 195 12.39 -7.29 -36.91
C LEU A 195 13.15 -8.37 -37.69
N GLU A 196 13.14 -8.36 -39.03
CA GLU A 196 13.67 -9.48 -39.83
C GLU A 196 15.15 -9.82 -39.52
N GLY A 197 15.97 -8.83 -39.17
CA GLY A 197 17.37 -9.01 -38.78
C GLY A 197 17.58 -9.79 -37.47
N LEU A 198 16.55 -9.96 -36.64
CA LEU A 198 16.63 -10.55 -35.29
C LEU A 198 16.13 -12.00 -35.22
N ARG A 199 16.00 -12.68 -36.37
CA ARG A 199 15.66 -14.12 -36.41
C ARG A 199 16.82 -15.05 -36.09
N ALA A 200 18.02 -14.51 -35.83
CA ALA A 200 19.21 -15.31 -35.59
C ALA A 200 19.04 -16.26 -34.39
N PRO A 201 19.68 -17.45 -34.42
CA PRO A 201 19.61 -18.40 -33.31
C PRO A 201 20.31 -17.84 -32.07
N GLY A 202 19.60 -17.85 -30.95
CA GLY A 202 20.07 -17.44 -29.63
C GLY A 202 19.12 -17.95 -28.56
N GLY A 203 19.52 -17.86 -27.28
CA GLY A 203 18.60 -18.16 -26.18
C GLY A 203 17.40 -17.20 -26.17
N PRO A 204 16.24 -17.63 -25.64
CA PRO A 204 15.01 -16.83 -25.63
C PRO A 204 15.20 -15.44 -25.01
N LEU A 205 15.90 -15.36 -23.89
CA LEU A 205 16.19 -14.10 -23.19
C LEU A 205 17.08 -13.16 -24.02
N GLY A 206 18.19 -13.68 -24.56
CA GLY A 206 19.10 -12.86 -25.38
C GLY A 206 18.42 -12.34 -26.66
N ARG A 207 17.53 -13.14 -27.25
CA ARG A 207 16.71 -12.71 -28.39
C ARG A 207 15.71 -11.63 -27.99
N TRP A 208 15.05 -11.78 -26.84
CA TRP A 208 14.11 -10.80 -26.33
C TRP A 208 14.78 -9.46 -26.02
N ALA A 209 15.95 -9.48 -25.35
CA ALA A 209 16.74 -8.28 -25.11
C ALA A 209 17.09 -7.55 -26.42
N ALA A 210 17.50 -8.30 -27.46
CA ALA A 210 17.80 -7.71 -28.77
C ALA A 210 16.55 -7.12 -29.46
N VAL A 211 15.38 -7.74 -29.29
CA VAL A 211 14.11 -7.19 -29.79
C VAL A 211 13.80 -5.88 -29.09
N VAL A 212 13.79 -5.85 -27.75
CA VAL A 212 13.46 -4.65 -26.99
C VAL A 212 14.45 -3.52 -27.29
N ALA A 213 15.76 -3.79 -27.30
CA ALA A 213 16.76 -2.79 -27.68
C ALA A 213 16.50 -2.21 -29.09
N HIS A 214 16.14 -3.06 -30.06
CA HIS A 214 15.79 -2.58 -31.40
C HIS A 214 14.52 -1.72 -31.43
N LEU A 215 13.52 -2.04 -30.60
CA LEU A 215 12.30 -1.23 -30.50
C LEU A 215 12.54 0.12 -29.81
N MET A 216 13.49 0.19 -28.88
CA MET A 216 13.82 1.43 -28.16
C MET A 216 14.75 2.35 -28.96
N GLU A 217 15.62 1.79 -29.82
CA GLU A 217 16.62 2.55 -30.58
C GLU A 217 16.24 2.80 -32.05
N GLY A 218 15.33 1.99 -32.60
CA GLY A 218 15.04 1.94 -34.03
C GLY A 218 13.70 2.60 -34.39
N ASP A 219 13.69 3.32 -35.51
CA ASP A 219 12.45 3.74 -36.16
C ASP A 219 11.78 2.52 -36.82
N THR A 220 10.68 2.06 -36.22
CA THR A 220 9.87 0.95 -36.74
C THR A 220 8.77 1.40 -37.71
N GLY A 221 8.62 2.71 -37.96
CA GLY A 221 7.71 3.29 -38.95
C GLY A 221 6.24 2.97 -38.70
N GLY A 222 5.82 2.86 -37.44
CA GLY A 222 4.47 2.43 -37.05
C GLY A 222 4.30 0.90 -37.01
N GLY A 223 5.37 0.13 -37.20
CA GLY A 223 5.35 -1.33 -37.14
C GLY A 223 4.94 -1.87 -35.76
N VAL A 224 5.23 -1.14 -34.68
CA VAL A 224 4.92 -1.57 -33.31
C VAL A 224 3.53 -1.08 -32.92
N THR A 225 3.28 0.23 -32.92
CA THR A 225 2.04 0.82 -32.38
C THR A 225 1.00 1.17 -33.44
N GLY A 226 1.36 1.16 -34.72
CA GLY A 226 0.51 1.65 -35.81
C GLY A 226 0.64 3.15 -36.08
N SER A 227 1.36 3.88 -35.23
CA SER A 227 1.71 5.30 -35.39
C SER A 227 3.24 5.41 -35.50
N ALA A 228 3.73 6.14 -36.50
CA ALA A 228 5.17 6.37 -36.62
C ALA A 228 5.69 7.32 -35.54
N GLY A 229 4.92 8.36 -35.19
CA GLY A 229 5.30 9.29 -34.13
C GLY A 229 5.40 8.59 -32.77
N VAL A 230 4.44 7.73 -32.43
CA VAL A 230 4.50 6.98 -31.16
C VAL A 230 5.64 5.96 -31.17
N ASP A 231 5.95 5.34 -32.31
CA ASP A 231 7.09 4.43 -32.44
C ASP A 231 8.44 5.15 -32.19
N GLU A 232 8.59 6.41 -32.62
CA GLU A 232 9.78 7.25 -32.34
C GLU A 232 9.94 7.56 -30.85
N GLU A 233 8.83 7.65 -30.12
CA GLU A 233 8.76 8.05 -28.71
C GLU A 233 8.70 6.86 -27.74
N LEU A 234 8.91 5.62 -28.22
CA LEU A 234 8.86 4.42 -27.38
C LEU A 234 9.88 4.45 -26.24
N TYR A 235 11.08 4.99 -26.47
CA TYR A 235 12.08 5.07 -25.39
C TYR A 235 11.55 5.87 -24.20
N ASP A 236 10.98 7.05 -24.43
CA ASP A 236 10.52 7.95 -23.37
C ASP A 236 9.27 7.40 -22.67
N LEU A 237 8.33 6.82 -23.43
CA LEU A 237 7.18 6.11 -22.86
C LEU A 237 7.62 4.97 -21.93
N PHE A 238 8.53 4.11 -22.39
CA PHE A 238 8.97 2.97 -21.59
C PHE A 238 9.89 3.38 -20.43
N ASP A 239 10.63 4.48 -20.55
CA ASP A 239 11.36 5.08 -19.43
C ASP A 239 10.42 5.58 -18.32
N MET A 240 9.33 6.25 -18.70
CA MET A 240 8.29 6.67 -17.77
C MET A 240 7.68 5.46 -17.05
N LEU A 241 7.27 4.44 -17.79
CA LEU A 241 6.67 3.23 -17.20
C LEU A 241 7.66 2.46 -16.32
N TYR A 242 8.95 2.41 -16.70
CA TYR A 242 10.00 1.79 -15.89
C TYR A 242 10.22 2.53 -14.57
N ARG A 243 10.09 3.85 -14.58
CA ARG A 243 10.24 4.68 -13.39
C ARG A 243 9.08 4.54 -12.42
N VAL A 244 7.86 4.45 -12.94
CA VAL A 244 6.64 4.34 -12.12
C VAL A 244 6.52 2.97 -11.44
N GLN A 245 6.97 1.90 -12.09
CA GLN A 245 6.89 0.51 -11.58
C GLN A 245 5.49 0.04 -11.14
N ALA A 246 4.44 0.72 -11.60
CA ALA A 246 3.05 0.38 -11.34
C ALA A 246 2.23 0.54 -12.63
N PRO A 247 1.08 -0.13 -12.77
CA PRO A 247 0.17 0.12 -13.88
C PRO A 247 -0.28 1.58 -13.91
N VAL A 248 -0.16 2.22 -15.07
CA VAL A 248 -0.54 3.61 -15.30
C VAL A 248 -1.89 3.62 -16.03
N PRO A 249 -2.88 4.44 -15.60
CA PRO A 249 -4.16 4.59 -16.29
C PRO A 249 -3.95 4.98 -17.76
N ALA A 250 -4.77 4.43 -18.66
CA ALA A 250 -4.65 4.70 -20.09
C ALA A 250 -4.87 6.17 -20.42
N GLU A 251 -5.68 6.88 -19.64
CA GLU A 251 -5.90 8.33 -19.76
C GLU A 251 -4.60 9.10 -19.53
N VAL A 252 -3.85 8.75 -18.47
CA VAL A 252 -2.55 9.37 -18.16
C VAL A 252 -1.51 9.04 -19.23
N ILE A 253 -1.51 7.81 -19.76
CA ILE A 253 -0.66 7.44 -20.90
C ILE A 253 -1.05 8.24 -22.14
N GLY A 254 -2.36 8.48 -22.35
CA GLY A 254 -2.87 9.27 -23.46
C GLY A 254 -2.42 10.72 -23.38
N GLU A 255 -2.63 11.38 -22.24
CA GLU A 255 -2.15 12.74 -21.98
C GLU A 255 -0.64 12.86 -22.21
N TYR A 256 0.13 11.88 -21.73
CA TYR A 256 1.58 11.83 -21.94
C TYR A 256 1.95 11.71 -23.43
N LEU A 257 1.27 10.85 -24.19
CA LEU A 257 1.53 10.68 -25.62
C LEU A 257 1.11 11.91 -26.43
N GLU A 258 0.02 12.58 -26.07
CA GLU A 258 -0.42 13.83 -26.70
C GLU A 258 0.59 14.98 -26.51
N GLU A 259 1.38 14.96 -25.43
CA GLU A 259 2.48 15.89 -25.23
C GLU A 259 3.71 15.56 -26.09
N LEU A 260 3.94 14.28 -26.39
CA LEU A 260 5.09 13.80 -27.16
C LEU A 260 4.87 13.86 -28.66
N VAL A 261 3.64 13.61 -29.14
CA VAL A 261 3.33 13.55 -30.57
C VAL A 261 2.29 14.60 -30.98
N GLU A 262 2.46 15.18 -32.17
CA GLU A 262 1.53 16.19 -32.69
C GLU A 262 0.24 15.60 -33.29
N GLU A 263 0.15 14.27 -33.42
CA GLU A 263 -0.99 13.57 -34.05
C GLU A 263 -1.96 12.96 -33.03
N GLU A 264 -3.22 12.78 -33.44
CA GLU A 264 -4.24 12.14 -32.60
C GLU A 264 -3.93 10.65 -32.44
N VAL A 265 -3.77 10.21 -31.18
CA VAL A 265 -3.37 8.84 -30.85
C VAL A 265 -4.59 8.01 -30.43
N ASP A 266 -4.81 6.89 -31.11
CA ASP A 266 -5.75 5.85 -30.64
C ASP A 266 -5.08 5.03 -29.53
N VAL A 267 -5.09 5.58 -28.30
CA VAL A 267 -4.42 4.99 -27.13
C VAL A 267 -4.86 3.53 -26.88
N PRO A 268 -6.15 3.17 -26.91
CA PRO A 268 -6.57 1.76 -26.81
C PRO A 268 -5.92 0.85 -27.86
N ALA A 269 -5.85 1.29 -29.12
CA ALA A 269 -5.21 0.50 -30.18
C ALA A 269 -3.69 0.37 -29.97
N VAL A 270 -3.02 1.44 -29.56
CA VAL A 270 -1.58 1.43 -29.22
C VAL A 270 -1.31 0.45 -28.08
N LEU A 271 -2.04 0.55 -26.97
CA LEU A 271 -1.90 -0.31 -25.80
C LEU A 271 -2.17 -1.78 -26.13
N ALA A 272 -3.20 -2.07 -26.93
CA ALA A 272 -3.48 -3.44 -27.38
C ALA A 272 -2.32 -4.02 -28.20
N ARG A 273 -1.63 -3.20 -29.01
CA ARG A 273 -0.48 -3.62 -29.80
C ARG A 273 0.78 -3.79 -28.97
N LEU A 274 1.04 -2.89 -28.01
CA LEU A 274 2.14 -3.05 -27.05
C LEU A 274 1.95 -4.31 -26.20
N ALA A 275 0.71 -4.63 -25.81
CA ALA A 275 0.37 -5.86 -25.11
C ALA A 275 0.55 -7.09 -26.00
N TRP A 276 0.15 -7.03 -27.27
CA TRP A 276 0.44 -8.08 -28.25
C TRP A 276 1.95 -8.27 -28.46
N CYS A 277 2.75 -7.21 -28.31
CA CYS A 277 4.20 -7.27 -28.34
C CYS A 277 4.82 -7.93 -27.11
N GLY A 278 4.05 -8.12 -26.03
CA GLY A 278 4.54 -8.62 -24.74
C GLY A 278 5.29 -7.56 -23.93
N LEU A 279 5.15 -6.29 -24.28
CA LEU A 279 5.85 -5.18 -23.63
C LEU A 279 5.09 -4.63 -22.41
N VAL A 280 3.76 -4.61 -22.50
CA VAL A 280 2.88 -4.19 -21.40
C VAL A 280 1.83 -5.27 -21.12
N ARG A 281 1.37 -5.33 -19.88
CA ARG A 281 0.11 -6.00 -19.52
C ARG A 281 -0.97 -4.94 -19.41
N LEU A 282 -2.15 -5.26 -19.95
CA LEU A 282 -3.34 -4.45 -19.69
C LEU A 282 -3.99 -4.97 -18.40
N THR A 283 -4.32 -4.05 -17.53
CA THR A 283 -5.02 -4.23 -16.26
C THR A 283 -6.22 -3.28 -16.23
N GLY A 284 -7.06 -3.37 -15.20
CA GLY A 284 -8.31 -2.62 -15.17
C GLY A 284 -9.40 -3.24 -16.04
N ASP A 285 -10.60 -2.66 -16.01
CA ASP A 285 -11.73 -3.11 -16.80
C ASP A 285 -11.86 -2.28 -18.10
N GLY A 286 -12.84 -2.61 -18.94
CA GLY A 286 -13.04 -1.91 -20.22
C GLY A 286 -13.45 -0.44 -20.07
N ALA A 287 -13.81 0.02 -18.87
CA ALA A 287 -14.13 1.42 -18.58
C ALA A 287 -12.91 2.18 -18.04
N HIS A 288 -12.01 1.50 -17.32
CA HIS A 288 -10.80 2.07 -16.74
C HIS A 288 -9.57 1.20 -17.03
N PRO A 289 -9.11 1.15 -18.29
CA PRO A 289 -7.94 0.36 -18.65
C PRO A 289 -6.66 1.02 -18.11
N ALA A 290 -5.74 0.22 -17.58
CA ALA A 290 -4.39 0.63 -17.20
C ALA A 290 -3.37 -0.27 -17.89
N ALA A 291 -2.15 0.22 -18.06
CA ALA A 291 -1.06 -0.56 -18.61
C ALA A 291 0.19 -0.48 -17.73
N GLY A 292 0.80 -1.63 -17.47
CA GLY A 292 2.07 -1.74 -16.76
C GLY A 292 3.06 -2.61 -17.53
N LEU A 293 4.36 -2.42 -17.29
CA LEU A 293 5.38 -3.26 -17.92
C LEU A 293 5.19 -4.73 -17.55
N THR A 294 5.44 -5.62 -18.50
CA THR A 294 5.56 -7.05 -18.18
C THR A 294 6.90 -7.33 -17.48
N PRO A 295 7.03 -8.42 -16.69
CA PRO A 295 8.31 -8.81 -16.11
C PRO A 295 9.41 -8.99 -17.16
N ALA A 296 9.08 -9.54 -18.33
CA ALA A 296 10.02 -9.63 -19.44
C ALA A 296 10.44 -8.27 -20.01
N ALA A 297 9.53 -7.29 -20.08
CA ALA A 297 9.87 -5.93 -20.50
C ALA A 297 10.77 -5.23 -19.48
N VAL A 298 10.47 -5.33 -18.18
CA VAL A 298 11.31 -4.76 -17.10
C VAL A 298 12.73 -5.31 -17.18
N TRP A 299 12.89 -6.63 -17.29
CA TRP A 299 14.20 -7.26 -17.43
C TRP A 299 14.94 -6.76 -18.68
N ALA A 300 14.29 -6.74 -19.84
CA ALA A 300 14.94 -6.35 -21.10
C ALA A 300 15.29 -4.86 -21.18
N LEU A 301 14.44 -3.97 -20.63
CA LEU A 301 14.73 -2.54 -20.51
C LEU A 301 15.93 -2.32 -19.60
N ARG A 302 16.01 -3.04 -18.48
CA ARG A 302 17.18 -2.99 -17.60
C ARG A 302 18.46 -3.40 -18.34
N GLU A 303 18.43 -4.51 -19.07
CA GLU A 303 19.58 -4.93 -19.89
C GLU A 303 19.95 -3.87 -20.95
N HIS A 304 18.95 -3.23 -21.56
CA HIS A 304 19.16 -2.13 -22.51
C HIS A 304 19.81 -0.90 -21.83
N TYR A 305 19.31 -0.44 -20.68
CA TYR A 305 19.90 0.67 -19.92
C TYR A 305 21.34 0.37 -19.50
N LEU A 306 21.62 -0.84 -19.02
CA LEU A 306 22.98 -1.26 -18.68
C LEU A 306 23.91 -1.27 -19.90
N ALA A 307 23.42 -1.68 -21.07
CA ALA A 307 24.18 -1.65 -22.32
C ALA A 307 24.49 -0.21 -22.77
N LEU A 308 23.61 0.75 -22.47
CA LEU A 308 23.84 2.19 -22.67
C LEU A 308 24.77 2.81 -21.61
N GLY A 309 25.16 2.06 -20.58
CA GLY A 309 25.98 2.54 -19.47
C GLY A 309 25.22 3.38 -18.45
N LEU A 310 23.89 3.33 -18.45
CA LEU A 310 23.03 3.97 -17.46
C LEU A 310 22.99 3.15 -16.16
N ASP A 311 22.82 3.83 -15.04
CA ASP A 311 22.66 3.18 -13.74
C ASP A 311 21.22 2.64 -13.60
N ALA A 312 21.07 1.32 -13.72
CA ALA A 312 19.83 0.57 -13.56
C ALA A 312 20.01 -0.54 -12.51
N PRO A 313 19.99 -0.19 -11.21
CA PRO A 313 20.27 -1.11 -10.12
C PRO A 313 19.23 -2.23 -10.05
N GLN A 314 19.65 -3.36 -9.48
CA GLN A 314 18.75 -4.46 -9.13
C GLN A 314 18.40 -4.36 -7.65
N ALA A 315 17.11 -4.39 -7.33
CA ALA A 315 16.63 -4.42 -5.96
C ALA A 315 16.99 -5.76 -5.31
N PRO A 316 17.46 -5.77 -4.04
CA PRO A 316 17.74 -7.01 -3.32
C PRO A 316 16.45 -7.83 -3.14
N ASP A 317 16.56 -9.16 -3.06
CA ASP A 317 15.45 -10.00 -2.61
C ASP A 317 15.40 -9.98 -1.07
N LEU A 318 14.43 -9.24 -0.53
CA LEU A 318 14.30 -9.10 0.91
C LEU A 318 13.91 -10.41 1.59
N ALA A 319 13.33 -11.37 0.86
CA ALA A 319 12.99 -12.67 1.41
C ALA A 319 14.23 -13.51 1.75
N GLU A 320 15.33 -13.29 1.02
CA GLU A 320 16.62 -13.95 1.27
C GLU A 320 17.49 -13.21 2.30
N ALA A 321 17.10 -12.00 2.71
CA ALA A 321 17.83 -11.21 3.69
C ALA A 321 17.69 -11.77 5.12
N ASP A 322 18.60 -11.34 6.00
CA ASP A 322 18.37 -11.42 7.45
C ASP A 322 17.32 -10.36 7.88
N ALA A 323 16.87 -10.41 9.14
CA ALA A 323 15.84 -9.49 9.63
C ALA A 323 16.25 -8.01 9.49
N ARG A 324 17.54 -7.70 9.65
CA ARG A 324 18.06 -6.34 9.49
C ARG A 324 17.96 -5.88 8.05
N GLY A 325 18.42 -6.69 7.10
CA GLY A 325 18.32 -6.41 5.67
C GLY A 325 16.87 -6.32 5.19
N LEU A 326 15.96 -7.09 5.77
CA LEU A 326 14.52 -6.94 5.54
C LEU A 326 14.03 -5.56 5.98
N ILE A 327 14.31 -5.11 7.22
CA ILE A 327 13.77 -3.80 7.66
C ILE A 327 14.46 -2.65 6.93
N GLU A 328 15.76 -2.73 6.68
CA GLU A 328 16.49 -1.71 5.90
C GLU A 328 15.92 -1.60 4.48
N GLY A 329 15.67 -2.73 3.81
CA GLY A 329 15.04 -2.71 2.49
C GLY A 329 13.61 -2.17 2.47
N LEU A 330 12.82 -2.42 3.51
CA LEU A 330 11.49 -1.81 3.64
C LEU A 330 11.57 -0.30 3.87
N LEU A 331 12.59 0.18 4.58
CA LEU A 331 12.84 1.62 4.78
C LEU A 331 13.26 2.33 3.50
N ASP A 332 13.94 1.63 2.59
CA ASP A 332 14.39 2.18 1.30
C ASP A 332 13.25 2.42 0.28
N GLY A 333 11.99 2.10 0.65
CA GLY A 333 10.82 2.47 -0.15
C GLY A 333 10.44 1.45 -1.22
N VAL A 334 10.49 0.15 -0.90
CA VAL A 334 9.98 -0.91 -1.80
C VAL A 334 8.46 -0.75 -2.00
N PRO A 335 7.94 -0.89 -3.24
CA PRO A 335 6.50 -0.84 -3.49
C PRO A 335 5.70 -1.78 -2.58
N ALA A 336 4.53 -1.34 -2.11
CA ALA A 336 3.77 -2.03 -1.07
C ALA A 336 3.47 -3.50 -1.40
N GLU A 337 3.05 -3.81 -2.62
CA GLU A 337 2.74 -5.18 -3.04
C GLU A 337 3.98 -6.09 -3.04
N LEU A 338 5.14 -5.53 -3.39
CA LEU A 338 6.41 -6.24 -3.39
C LEU A 338 6.91 -6.46 -1.96
N ALA A 339 6.78 -5.44 -1.11
CA ALA A 339 7.10 -5.49 0.31
C ALA A 339 6.27 -6.56 1.04
N GLU A 340 4.96 -6.61 0.81
CA GLU A 340 4.07 -7.62 1.40
C GLU A 340 4.45 -9.04 0.95
N SER A 341 4.69 -9.24 -0.35
CA SER A 341 5.14 -10.53 -0.87
C SER A 341 6.48 -10.97 -0.25
N ASP A 342 7.40 -10.04 -0.04
CA ASP A 342 8.70 -10.32 0.54
C ASP A 342 8.61 -10.70 2.01
N ILE A 343 7.80 -9.98 2.79
CA ILE A 343 7.53 -10.29 4.19
C ILE A 343 6.95 -11.70 4.29
N ASP A 344 5.97 -12.04 3.45
CA ASP A 344 5.34 -13.37 3.46
C ASP A 344 6.35 -14.48 3.12
N ARG A 345 7.20 -14.28 2.09
CA ARG A 345 8.25 -15.26 1.74
C ARG A 345 9.31 -15.36 2.84
N TRP A 346 9.71 -14.25 3.44
CA TRP A 346 10.68 -14.20 4.54
C TRP A 346 10.18 -14.95 5.78
N LEU A 347 8.91 -14.76 6.13
CA LEU A 347 8.25 -15.45 7.24
C LEU A 347 8.05 -16.94 6.95
N ALA A 348 7.67 -17.31 5.72
CA ALA A 348 7.46 -18.70 5.33
C ALA A 348 8.74 -19.56 5.37
N ALA A 349 9.91 -18.93 5.27
CA ALA A 349 11.21 -19.60 5.33
C ALA A 349 11.69 -19.93 6.76
N ARG A 350 10.99 -19.44 7.80
CA ARG A 350 11.41 -19.52 9.22
C ARG A 350 10.28 -20.07 10.09
N SER A 351 10.60 -20.62 11.25
CA SER A 351 9.56 -20.83 12.27
C SER A 351 9.12 -19.49 12.88
N PRO A 352 7.89 -19.38 13.41
CA PRO A 352 7.43 -18.15 14.07
C PRO A 352 8.32 -17.70 15.24
N GLU A 353 8.91 -18.64 15.97
CA GLU A 353 9.83 -18.33 17.06
C GLU A 353 11.14 -17.72 16.55
N GLU A 354 11.75 -18.33 15.52
CA GLU A 354 12.97 -17.83 14.89
C GLU A 354 12.75 -16.45 14.26
N ALA A 355 11.66 -16.29 13.50
CA ALA A 355 11.30 -15.02 12.87
C ALA A 355 11.15 -13.89 13.90
N ALA A 356 10.40 -14.13 14.98
CA ALA A 356 10.21 -13.15 16.04
C ALA A 356 11.52 -12.80 16.76
N ALA A 357 12.37 -13.81 17.03
CA ALA A 357 13.66 -13.60 17.67
C ALA A 357 14.60 -12.76 16.80
N GLU A 358 14.71 -13.07 15.50
CA GLU A 358 15.53 -12.31 14.55
C GLU A 358 15.05 -10.86 14.40
N LEU A 359 13.73 -10.64 14.30
CA LEU A 359 13.15 -9.30 14.18
C LEU A 359 13.34 -8.45 15.44
N PHE A 360 13.17 -9.04 16.63
CA PHE A 360 13.40 -8.33 17.88
C PHE A 360 14.89 -8.03 18.11
N ASP A 361 15.79 -8.96 17.78
CA ASP A 361 17.23 -8.70 17.84
C ASP A 361 17.63 -7.54 16.90
N ALA A 362 17.09 -7.51 15.68
CA ALA A 362 17.32 -6.42 14.73
C ALA A 362 16.73 -5.07 15.18
N ALA A 363 15.64 -5.10 15.96
CA ALA A 363 14.94 -3.92 16.44
C ALA A 363 15.52 -3.31 17.74
N SER A 364 16.29 -4.09 18.50
CA SER A 364 16.91 -3.63 19.75
C SER A 364 17.91 -2.50 19.47
N GLY A 365 17.70 -1.32 20.07
CA GLY A 365 18.53 -0.14 19.86
C GLY A 365 18.40 0.50 18.47
N ALA A 366 17.44 0.06 17.65
CA ALA A 366 17.17 0.62 16.34
C ALA A 366 16.35 1.94 16.45
N PRO A 367 16.36 2.79 15.40
CA PRO A 367 15.44 3.92 15.33
C PRO A 367 13.97 3.48 15.42
N ALA A 368 13.09 4.38 15.88
CA ALA A 368 11.68 4.08 16.10
C ALA A 368 10.96 3.49 14.88
N VAL A 369 11.26 4.00 13.68
CA VAL A 369 10.66 3.50 12.43
C VAL A 369 11.07 2.05 12.17
N ALA A 370 12.36 1.71 12.34
CA ALA A 370 12.86 0.34 12.16
C ALA A 370 12.27 -0.63 13.18
N ARG A 371 12.21 -0.21 14.45
CA ARG A 371 11.57 -0.98 15.53
C ARG A 371 10.07 -1.16 15.27
N GLY A 372 9.38 -0.12 14.83
CA GLY A 372 7.98 -0.17 14.44
C GLY A 372 7.71 -1.18 13.33
N ILE A 373 8.51 -1.18 12.25
CA ILE A 373 8.43 -2.17 11.17
C ILE A 373 8.58 -3.59 11.71
N ALA A 374 9.63 -3.84 12.50
CA ALA A 374 9.89 -5.17 13.06
C ALA A 374 8.72 -5.65 13.92
N VAL A 375 8.19 -4.80 14.81
CA VAL A 375 7.06 -5.16 15.67
C VAL A 375 5.79 -5.37 14.84
N THR A 376 5.53 -4.58 13.79
CA THR A 376 4.41 -4.81 12.87
C THR A 376 4.50 -6.17 12.17
N ILE A 377 5.70 -6.61 11.80
CA ILE A 377 5.91 -7.94 11.21
C ILE A 377 5.70 -9.03 12.28
N VAL A 378 6.22 -8.86 13.50
CA VAL A 378 6.00 -9.82 14.61
C VAL A 378 4.53 -9.94 14.99
N ASP A 379 3.74 -8.87 14.85
CA ASP A 379 2.31 -8.92 15.11
C ASP A 379 1.53 -9.78 14.10
N ARG A 380 2.11 -10.11 12.95
CA ARG A 380 1.54 -11.08 11.99
C ARG A 380 1.70 -12.53 12.45
N LEU A 381 2.64 -12.79 13.37
CA LEU A 381 2.95 -14.13 13.84
C LEU A 381 1.90 -14.64 14.84
N GLY A 382 1.60 -15.94 14.72
CA GLY A 382 0.70 -16.64 15.63
C GLY A 382 1.37 -17.04 16.96
N ALA A 383 0.71 -17.89 17.74
CA ALA A 383 1.14 -18.31 19.07
C ALA A 383 2.57 -18.89 19.14
N GLY A 384 3.11 -19.41 18.03
CA GLY A 384 4.48 -19.93 17.96
C GLY A 384 5.56 -18.88 18.24
N ALA A 385 5.27 -17.58 18.14
CA ALA A 385 6.20 -16.51 18.46
C ALA A 385 6.30 -16.18 19.97
N GLU A 386 5.39 -16.72 20.82
CA GLU A 386 5.34 -16.39 22.24
C GLU A 386 6.69 -16.51 22.97
N PRO A 387 7.50 -17.58 22.78
CA PRO A 387 8.78 -17.72 23.49
C PRO A 387 9.74 -16.56 23.21
N ALA A 388 9.87 -16.18 21.94
CA ALA A 388 10.71 -15.07 21.51
C ALA A 388 10.15 -13.72 22.01
N VAL A 389 8.84 -13.51 21.93
CA VAL A 389 8.20 -12.29 22.43
C VAL A 389 8.39 -12.13 23.94
N ARG A 390 8.31 -13.22 24.71
CA ARG A 390 8.61 -13.18 26.15
C ARG A 390 10.07 -12.82 26.43
N GLY A 391 11.01 -13.21 25.57
CA GLY A 391 12.41 -12.77 25.64
C GLY A 391 12.55 -11.24 25.49
N GLY A 392 11.73 -10.62 24.66
CA GLY A 392 11.69 -9.16 24.49
C GLY A 392 11.26 -8.37 25.73
N LEU A 393 10.70 -9.02 26.76
CA LEU A 393 10.33 -8.36 28.02
C LEU A 393 11.55 -7.89 28.84
N ASP A 394 12.74 -8.41 28.56
CA ASP A 394 14.00 -8.05 29.22
C ASP A 394 14.71 -6.85 28.55
N ASP A 395 14.27 -6.46 27.35
CA ASP A 395 14.77 -5.29 26.62
C ASP A 395 13.88 -4.06 26.90
N PRO A 396 14.39 -2.96 27.48
CA PRO A 396 13.57 -1.79 27.81
C PRO A 396 12.83 -1.15 26.63
N GLU A 397 13.39 -1.17 25.42
CA GLU A 397 12.80 -0.55 24.23
C GLU A 397 11.72 -1.45 23.60
N LEU A 398 11.90 -2.77 23.67
CA LEU A 398 10.97 -3.76 23.10
C LEU A 398 9.91 -4.23 24.10
N ARG A 399 10.19 -4.14 25.39
CA ARG A 399 9.30 -4.55 26.46
C ARG A 399 7.86 -4.03 26.32
N PRO A 400 7.60 -2.73 26.05
CA PRO A 400 6.21 -2.28 25.90
C PRO A 400 5.50 -2.93 24.70
N HIS A 401 6.22 -3.18 23.60
CA HIS A 401 5.71 -3.87 22.41
C HIS A 401 5.44 -5.35 22.70
N ALA A 402 6.34 -6.02 23.43
CA ALA A 402 6.15 -7.41 23.85
C ALA A 402 4.98 -7.57 24.82
N ILE A 403 4.80 -6.65 25.77
CA ILE A 403 3.62 -6.60 26.65
C ILE A 403 2.35 -6.45 25.80
N HIS A 404 2.35 -5.51 24.85
CA HIS A 404 1.21 -5.28 23.97
C HIS A 404 0.84 -6.53 23.16
N TRP A 405 1.82 -7.18 22.52
CA TRP A 405 1.62 -8.41 21.75
C TRP A 405 1.03 -9.55 22.60
N LEU A 406 1.49 -9.70 23.84
CA LEU A 406 0.97 -10.70 24.77
C LEU A 406 -0.47 -10.39 25.19
N ILE A 407 -0.77 -9.14 25.54
CA ILE A 407 -2.11 -8.70 25.95
C ILE A 407 -3.11 -8.88 24.81
N SER A 408 -2.77 -8.47 23.59
CA SER A 408 -3.67 -8.61 22.44
C SER A 408 -4.03 -10.07 22.17
N ARG A 409 -3.18 -11.02 22.55
CA ARG A 409 -3.45 -12.46 22.41
C ARG A 409 -4.04 -13.11 23.66
N GLY A 410 -4.45 -12.32 24.66
CA GLY A 410 -5.02 -12.82 25.92
C GLY A 410 -4.04 -13.61 26.78
N LEU A 411 -2.74 -13.45 26.53
CA LEU A 411 -1.68 -14.15 27.25
C LEU A 411 -1.29 -13.39 28.53
N PRO A 412 -0.85 -14.08 29.59
CA PRO A 412 -0.35 -13.42 30.80
C PRO A 412 0.85 -12.52 30.48
N ALA A 413 0.72 -11.24 30.79
CA ALA A 413 1.73 -10.21 30.60
C ALA A 413 1.89 -9.36 31.86
N PRO A 414 3.08 -8.78 32.11
CA PRO A 414 3.24 -7.70 33.06
C PRO A 414 2.35 -6.50 32.72
N HIS A 415 2.05 -5.65 33.71
CA HIS A 415 1.38 -4.39 33.44
C HIS A 415 2.35 -3.41 32.80
N LEU A 416 1.85 -2.69 31.78
CA LEU A 416 2.53 -1.54 31.20
C LEU A 416 2.58 -0.42 32.24
N THR A 417 3.77 0.12 32.49
CA THR A 417 3.92 1.35 33.27
C THR A 417 3.49 2.56 32.45
N HIS A 418 3.24 3.69 33.11
CA HIS A 418 2.86 4.92 32.42
C HIS A 418 3.97 5.44 31.48
N ASP A 419 5.23 5.36 31.91
CA ASP A 419 6.37 5.76 31.07
C ASP A 419 6.52 4.86 29.85
N GLU A 420 6.32 3.54 30.01
CA GLU A 420 6.30 2.58 28.89
C GLU A 420 5.14 2.85 27.92
N LEU A 421 3.96 3.26 28.41
CA LEU A 421 2.83 3.68 27.58
C LEU A 421 3.15 4.93 26.76
N LEU A 422 3.77 5.93 27.38
CA LEU A 422 4.21 7.14 26.67
C LEU A 422 5.28 6.80 25.62
N TRP A 423 6.23 5.93 25.97
CA TRP A 423 7.30 5.49 25.07
C TRP A 423 6.74 4.83 23.81
N VAL A 424 5.92 3.79 23.96
CA VAL A 424 5.33 3.09 22.80
C VAL A 424 4.41 3.97 21.97
N SER A 425 3.75 4.94 22.60
CA SER A 425 2.90 5.89 21.88
C SER A 425 3.73 6.81 20.96
N VAL A 426 4.88 7.30 21.44
CA VAL A 426 5.80 8.08 20.59
C VAL A 426 6.34 7.22 19.45
N ASP A 427 6.68 5.97 19.75
CA ASP A 427 7.24 5.02 18.79
C ASP A 427 6.29 4.72 17.62
N MET A 428 5.02 4.47 17.93
CA MET A 428 3.97 4.23 16.94
C MET A 428 3.71 5.46 16.06
N LEU A 429 3.78 6.65 16.64
CA LEU A 429 3.62 7.89 15.89
C LEU A 429 4.83 8.17 15.00
N ALA A 430 6.03 7.83 15.45
CA ALA A 430 7.25 7.95 14.64
C ALA A 430 7.17 7.05 13.40
N LEU A 431 6.65 5.82 13.52
CA LEU A 431 6.39 4.93 12.38
C LEU A 431 5.45 5.55 11.33
N ALA A 432 4.47 6.35 11.76
CA ALA A 432 3.50 6.99 10.87
C ALA A 432 4.03 8.29 10.20
N MET A 433 5.20 8.80 10.62
CA MET A 433 5.72 10.08 10.13
C MET A 433 5.99 10.15 8.62
N PRO A 434 6.58 9.12 7.96
CA PRO A 434 6.83 9.18 6.51
C PRO A 434 5.53 9.37 5.72
N HIS A 435 4.50 8.56 6.03
CA HIS A 435 3.17 8.67 5.42
C HIS A 435 2.51 10.01 5.71
N ALA A 436 2.73 10.59 6.89
CA ALA A 436 2.21 11.91 7.24
C ALA A 436 2.81 13.04 6.39
N GLN A 437 4.01 12.85 5.84
CA GLN A 437 4.64 13.81 4.94
C GLN A 437 4.11 13.67 3.51
N GLU A 438 3.84 12.44 3.07
CA GLU A 438 3.30 12.14 1.75
C GLU A 438 1.81 12.50 1.61
N ALA A 439 1.01 12.21 2.63
CA ALA A 439 -0.44 12.42 2.63
C ALA A 439 -0.93 13.06 3.95
N PRO A 440 -0.66 14.36 4.16
CA PRO A 440 -0.96 15.03 5.42
C PRO A 440 -2.45 15.08 5.76
N GLU A 441 -3.33 15.15 4.77
CA GLU A 441 -4.79 15.14 4.96
C GLU A 441 -5.27 13.80 5.53
N ILE A 442 -4.82 12.69 4.94
CA ILE A 442 -5.16 11.33 5.39
C ILE A 442 -4.62 11.09 6.80
N PHE A 443 -3.40 11.55 7.09
CA PHE A 443 -2.85 11.47 8.44
C PHE A 443 -3.66 12.27 9.46
N ALA A 444 -4.12 13.48 9.10
CA ALA A 444 -4.96 14.30 9.97
C ALA A 444 -6.31 13.65 10.27
N GLU A 445 -6.94 13.04 9.26
CA GLU A 445 -8.18 12.27 9.40
C GLU A 445 -7.98 11.07 10.34
N ASN A 446 -6.93 10.28 10.13
CA ASN A 446 -6.59 9.13 10.98
C ASN A 446 -6.34 9.54 12.43
N MET A 447 -5.61 10.65 12.65
CA MET A 447 -5.37 11.18 14.00
C MET A 447 -6.63 11.78 14.64
N GLY A 448 -7.57 12.30 13.85
CA GLY A 448 -8.88 12.74 14.36
C GLY A 448 -9.75 11.57 14.82
N ALA A 449 -9.70 10.46 14.09
CA ALA A 449 -10.46 9.26 14.42
C ALA A 449 -9.86 8.47 15.59
N SER A 450 -8.53 8.40 15.69
CA SER A 450 -7.86 7.48 16.63
C SER A 450 -6.48 7.95 17.08
N GLY A 451 -6.24 9.25 17.09
CA GLY A 451 -5.04 9.79 17.68
C GLY A 451 -5.01 9.59 19.20
N PRO A 452 -3.82 9.74 19.82
CA PRO A 452 -3.70 9.80 21.27
C PRO A 452 -4.55 10.94 21.86
N PRO A 453 -5.20 10.72 23.02
CA PRO A 453 -5.93 11.78 23.67
C PRO A 453 -4.99 12.88 24.16
N ALA A 454 -5.50 14.11 24.26
CA ALA A 454 -4.71 15.30 24.56
C ALA A 454 -3.82 15.18 25.81
N HIS A 455 -4.32 14.56 26.89
CA HIS A 455 -3.54 14.40 28.13
C HIS A 455 -2.30 13.50 27.92
N LEU A 456 -2.43 12.43 27.13
CA LEU A 456 -1.30 11.55 26.82
C LEU A 456 -0.23 12.30 26.03
N ILE A 457 -0.65 13.11 25.05
CA ILE A 457 0.25 14.00 24.28
C ILE A 457 0.93 15.02 25.19
N GLU A 458 0.19 15.61 26.14
CA GLU A 458 0.76 16.56 27.12
C GLU A 458 1.83 15.94 28.02
N GLU A 459 1.87 14.62 28.11
CA GLU A 459 2.76 13.85 28.97
C GLU A 459 3.93 13.23 28.20
N MET A 460 3.83 13.02 26.88
CA MET A 460 4.89 12.41 26.04
C MET A 460 6.28 13.05 26.21
N TRP A 461 6.37 14.37 26.46
CA TRP A 461 7.65 15.04 26.69
C TRP A 461 8.42 14.51 27.93
N GLN A 462 7.80 13.69 28.77
CA GLN A 462 8.41 13.14 29.99
C GLN A 462 9.35 11.96 29.71
N VAL A 463 9.13 11.20 28.63
CA VAL A 463 9.99 10.06 28.27
C VAL A 463 11.22 10.47 27.49
N ASP A 464 12.31 9.71 27.60
CA ASP A 464 13.59 9.99 26.92
C ASP A 464 13.70 9.36 25.54
N HIS A 465 12.71 9.60 24.69
CA HIS A 465 12.61 9.00 23.37
C HIS A 465 13.26 9.90 22.29
N PRO A 466 14.11 9.37 21.39
CA PRO A 466 14.80 10.16 20.36
C PRO A 466 13.86 11.01 19.49
N ASP A 467 12.77 10.41 19.02
CA ASP A 467 11.82 11.05 18.09
C ASP A 467 10.74 11.91 18.77
N VAL A 468 10.76 12.06 20.11
CA VAL A 468 9.67 12.71 20.86
C VAL A 468 9.41 14.14 20.41
N VAL A 469 10.46 14.88 20.05
CA VAL A 469 10.33 16.27 19.61
C VAL A 469 9.65 16.33 18.25
N GLU A 470 10.12 15.53 17.30
CA GLU A 470 9.62 15.54 15.92
C GLU A 470 8.17 15.05 15.84
N VAL A 471 7.84 13.99 16.57
CA VAL A 471 6.48 13.47 16.71
C VAL A 471 5.53 14.53 17.25
N LEU A 472 5.90 15.21 18.34
CA LEU A 472 5.05 16.24 18.94
C LEU A 472 4.90 17.48 18.05
N GLU A 473 5.91 17.81 17.25
CA GLU A 473 5.81 18.88 16.25
C GLU A 473 4.95 18.51 15.06
N LEU A 474 5.01 17.27 14.60
CA LEU A 474 4.13 16.76 13.55
C LEU A 474 2.67 16.78 14.03
N LEU A 475 2.38 16.17 15.18
CA LEU A 475 1.05 16.21 15.79
C LEU A 475 0.55 17.66 15.95
N GLY A 476 1.40 18.55 16.43
CA GLY A 476 1.06 19.96 16.58
C GLY A 476 0.72 20.68 15.28
N ARG A 477 1.13 20.17 14.11
CA ARG A 477 0.82 20.75 12.80
C ARG A 477 -0.36 20.06 12.13
N SER A 478 -0.51 18.75 12.32
CA SER A 478 -1.46 17.92 11.56
C SER A 478 -2.81 17.69 12.26
N LEU A 479 -2.88 17.80 13.60
CA LEU A 479 -4.11 17.47 14.31
C LEU A 479 -5.24 18.48 14.02
N PRO A 480 -6.44 18.01 13.62
CA PRO A 480 -7.59 18.88 13.36
C PRO A 480 -8.16 19.50 14.64
N ASP A 481 -8.11 18.78 15.77
CA ASP A 481 -8.51 19.33 17.06
C ASP A 481 -7.46 20.31 17.59
N THR A 482 -7.87 21.57 17.69
CA THR A 482 -7.01 22.67 18.13
C THR A 482 -6.51 22.51 19.57
N THR A 483 -7.25 21.82 20.44
CA THR A 483 -6.86 21.57 21.83
C THR A 483 -5.67 20.61 21.88
N THR A 484 -5.82 19.48 21.21
CA THR A 484 -4.84 18.40 21.09
C THR A 484 -3.59 18.87 20.33
N ALA A 485 -3.76 19.65 19.25
CA ALA A 485 -2.64 20.29 18.55
C ALA A 485 -1.86 21.26 19.44
N LYS A 486 -2.55 22.06 20.28
CA LYS A 486 -1.92 22.99 21.22
C LYS A 486 -1.19 22.26 22.35
N ALA A 487 -1.76 21.18 22.86
CA ALA A 487 -1.12 20.26 23.80
C ALA A 487 0.20 19.74 23.22
N ALA A 488 0.18 19.24 21.97
CA ALA A 488 1.36 18.76 21.25
C ALA A 488 2.45 19.84 21.13
N ARG A 489 2.11 21.06 20.67
CA ARG A 489 3.06 22.18 20.57
C ARG A 489 3.70 22.55 21.92
N LYS A 490 2.91 22.54 23.00
CA LYS A 490 3.40 22.83 24.36
C LYS A 490 4.33 21.71 24.85
N ALA A 491 3.98 20.44 24.60
CA ALA A 491 4.81 19.30 24.93
C ALA A 491 6.13 19.33 24.13
N ALA A 492 6.09 19.63 22.84
CA ALA A 492 7.29 19.79 21.99
C ALA A 492 8.25 20.86 22.55
N PHE A 493 7.72 22.01 22.99
CA PHE A 493 8.53 23.05 23.63
C PHE A 493 9.20 22.57 24.92
N LYS A 494 8.48 21.80 25.76
CA LYS A 494 9.06 21.21 26.98
C LYS A 494 10.14 20.18 26.66
N ALA A 495 9.91 19.31 25.68
CA ALA A 495 10.86 18.30 25.24
C ALA A 495 12.18 18.92 24.76
N ARG A 496 12.11 19.95 23.90
CA ARG A 496 13.30 20.72 23.48
C ARG A 496 14.04 21.35 24.65
N SER A 497 13.30 21.93 25.59
CA SER A 497 13.90 22.58 26.77
C SER A 497 14.61 21.59 27.69
N ARG A 498 14.22 20.31 27.67
CA ARG A 498 14.90 19.22 28.38
C ARG A 498 16.18 18.80 27.67
N ALA A 499 16.14 18.65 26.34
CA ALA A 499 17.31 18.24 25.54
C ALA A 499 18.47 19.23 25.56
N ILE A 500 18.23 20.49 25.93
CA ILE A 500 19.24 21.56 26.05
C ILE A 500 19.94 21.58 27.44
N ARG A 501 19.40 20.87 28.45
CA ARG A 501 20.02 20.74 29.77
C ARG A 501 20.94 19.54 29.85
#